data_AF-A0A2V9GBK0-F1
#
_entry.id   AF-A0A2V9GBK0-F1
#
_cell.length_a   1.000
_cell.length_b   1.000
_cell.length_c   1.000
_cell.angle_alpha   90.00
_cell.angle_beta   90.00
_cell.angle_gamma   90.00
#
_symmetry.space_group_name_H-M   'P 1'
#
loop_
_entity.id
_entity.type
_entity.pdbx_description
1 polymer ?
#
loop_
_entity_poly.entity_id
_entity_poly.type
_entity_poly.pdbx_seq_one_letter_code
_entity_poly.pdbx_strand_id
1 'polypeptide(L)'
;NFVCFSQFATDLANHTLPNLSWLAPNGCDDAHDCSIGTFDTWLKTVIGPLLASSYFQPGGDGLLIITFDEDDKGGSPSCTTTTVGQGCGGQVETVLISPLSKLAYKSTAGDPANFNSTYDEASILRTIADALGLKTSGLGAAASRVPMADFF
;
A
#
# COMPACT_ATOMS: atom_id res chain seq x y z
N ASN A 1 -11.20 9.93 -10.53
CA ASN A 1 -11.89 9.06 -11.50
C ASN A 1 -12.23 7.75 -10.81
N PHE A 2 -13.48 7.29 -10.96
CA PHE A 2 -13.89 5.93 -10.61
C PHE A 2 -14.26 5.21 -11.91
N VAL A 3 -13.71 4.03 -12.12
CA VAL A 3 -13.87 3.26 -13.37
C VAL A 3 -14.14 1.80 -13.05
N CYS A 4 -14.68 1.05 -14.01
CA CYS A 4 -14.77 -0.40 -13.89
C CYS A 4 -13.37 -1.01 -13.73
N PHE A 5 -13.25 -2.06 -12.91
CA PHE A 5 -11.96 -2.71 -12.64
C PHE A 5 -11.26 -3.21 -13.92
N SER A 6 -12.03 -3.63 -14.94
CA SER A 6 -11.52 -4.03 -16.25
C SER A 6 -10.71 -2.96 -16.99
N GLN A 7 -10.88 -1.68 -16.62
CA GLN A 7 -10.10 -0.58 -17.18
C GLN A 7 -8.61 -0.71 -16.81
N PHE A 8 -8.29 -1.19 -15.61
CA PHE A 8 -6.90 -1.36 -15.17
C PHE A 8 -6.11 -2.29 -16.10
N ALA A 9 -6.67 -3.45 -16.45
CA ALA A 9 -6.04 -4.38 -17.38
C ALA A 9 -5.89 -3.79 -18.79
N THR A 10 -6.86 -3.00 -19.23
CA THR A 10 -6.81 -2.28 -20.52
C THR A 10 -5.68 -1.26 -20.53
N ASP A 11 -5.59 -0.43 -19.50
CA ASP A 11 -4.58 0.62 -19.38
C ASP A 11 -3.17 0.02 -19.23
N LEU A 12 -3.04 -1.06 -18.48
CA LEU A 12 -1.79 -1.81 -18.33
C LEU A 12 -1.32 -2.38 -19.67
N ALA A 13 -2.19 -3.05 -20.42
CA ALA A 13 -1.87 -3.61 -21.74
C ALA A 13 -1.49 -2.55 -22.77
N ASN A 14 -2.05 -1.34 -22.65
CA ASN A 14 -1.81 -0.23 -23.56
C ASN A 14 -0.70 0.73 -23.10
N HIS A 15 -0.03 0.46 -21.98
CA HIS A 15 0.98 1.35 -21.38
C HIS A 15 0.45 2.77 -21.08
N THR A 16 -0.76 2.84 -20.53
CA THR A 16 -1.49 4.10 -20.26
C THR A 16 -2.00 4.20 -18.82
N LEU A 17 -1.39 3.45 -17.88
CA LEU A 17 -1.72 3.58 -16.48
C LEU A 17 -1.54 5.03 -16.00
N PRO A 18 -2.44 5.55 -15.16
CA PRO A 18 -2.23 6.84 -14.51
C PRO A 18 -1.07 6.74 -13.51
N ASN A 19 -0.49 7.89 -13.15
CA ASN A 19 0.58 7.97 -12.13
C ASN A 19 0.15 7.40 -10.77
N LEU A 20 -1.16 7.34 -10.49
CA LEU A 20 -1.73 6.67 -9.33
C LEU A 20 -2.93 5.82 -9.73
N SER A 21 -2.82 4.51 -9.53
CA SER A 21 -3.93 3.57 -9.63
C SER A 21 -4.31 3.06 -8.24
N TRP A 22 -5.58 3.16 -7.87
CA TRP A 22 -6.11 2.60 -6.62
C TRP A 22 -6.98 1.39 -6.94
N LEU A 23 -6.56 0.21 -6.48
CA LEU A 23 -7.28 -1.04 -6.70
C LEU A 23 -7.97 -1.47 -5.41
N ALA A 24 -9.29 -1.58 -5.45
CA ALA A 24 -10.08 -2.20 -4.40
C ALA A 24 -10.72 -3.48 -4.99
N PRO A 25 -10.30 -4.68 -4.56
CA PRO A 25 -10.95 -5.92 -4.96
C PRO A 25 -12.39 -5.99 -4.42
N ASN A 26 -13.14 -7.01 -4.83
CA ASN A 26 -14.42 -7.32 -4.20
C ASN A 26 -14.20 -8.13 -2.91
N GLY A 27 -15.26 -8.32 -2.11
CA GLY A 27 -15.20 -9.01 -0.81
C GLY A 27 -14.63 -10.44 -0.82
N CYS A 28 -14.56 -11.11 -1.97
CA CYS A 28 -13.89 -12.42 -2.07
C CYS A 28 -12.42 -12.33 -2.49
N ASP A 29 -12.07 -11.27 -3.21
CA ASP A 29 -10.75 -11.04 -3.79
C ASP A 29 -9.88 -10.13 -2.92
N ASP A 30 -10.37 -9.64 -1.79
CA ASP A 30 -9.67 -8.77 -0.83
C ASP A 30 -9.23 -9.50 0.46
N ALA A 31 -9.42 -10.82 0.50
CA ALA A 31 -9.19 -11.70 1.64
C ALA A 31 -10.20 -11.59 2.80
N HIS A 32 -11.35 -10.95 2.61
CA HIS A 32 -12.35 -10.80 3.67
C HIS A 32 -13.35 -11.99 3.75
N ASP A 33 -14.08 -12.26 2.66
CA ASP A 33 -15.21 -13.21 2.66
C ASP A 33 -14.83 -14.62 2.17
N CYS A 34 -13.74 -14.70 1.42
CA CYS A 34 -13.27 -15.93 0.79
C CYS A 34 -11.90 -16.36 1.36
N SER A 35 -11.44 -17.55 0.96
CA SER A 35 -10.16 -18.08 1.44
C SER A 35 -8.96 -17.23 0.99
N ILE A 36 -7.87 -17.27 1.75
CA ILE A 36 -6.58 -16.71 1.33
C ILE A 36 -6.11 -17.26 -0.04
N GLY A 37 -6.49 -18.49 -0.40
CA GLY A 37 -6.21 -19.03 -1.74
C GLY A 37 -6.93 -18.29 -2.87
N THR A 38 -8.11 -17.73 -2.60
CA THR A 38 -8.83 -16.86 -3.55
C THR A 38 -8.07 -15.56 -3.75
N PHE A 39 -7.67 -14.90 -2.64
CA PHE A 39 -6.85 -13.70 -2.69
C PHE A 39 -5.51 -13.92 -3.41
N ASP A 40 -4.80 -15.01 -3.10
CA ASP A 40 -3.55 -15.37 -3.78
C ASP A 40 -3.74 -15.60 -5.29
N THR A 41 -4.86 -16.22 -5.69
CA THR A 41 -5.22 -16.36 -7.11
C THR A 41 -5.46 -15.00 -7.74
N TRP A 42 -6.21 -14.11 -7.07
CA TRP A 42 -6.44 -12.75 -7.55
C TRP A 42 -5.13 -11.97 -7.72
N LEU A 43 -4.23 -12.02 -6.74
CA LEU A 43 -2.91 -11.40 -6.82
C LEU A 43 -2.13 -11.91 -8.05
N LYS A 44 -2.09 -13.24 -8.27
CA LYS A 44 -1.41 -13.81 -9.44
C LYS A 44 -2.01 -13.34 -10.75
N THR A 45 -3.34 -13.22 -10.83
CA THR A 45 -4.05 -12.82 -12.05
C THR A 45 -3.94 -11.32 -12.33
N VAL A 46 -4.07 -10.46 -11.32
CA VAL A 46 -4.12 -9.00 -11.49
C VAL A 46 -2.74 -8.37 -11.34
N ILE A 47 -2.00 -8.75 -10.29
CA ILE A 47 -0.71 -8.14 -9.94
C ILE A 47 0.45 -8.80 -10.69
N GLY A 48 0.35 -10.09 -11.01
CA GLY A 48 1.38 -10.79 -11.80
C GLY A 48 1.75 -10.07 -13.11
N PRO A 49 0.77 -9.72 -13.98
CA PRO A 49 1.03 -8.94 -15.19
C PRO A 49 1.60 -7.55 -14.93
N LEU A 50 1.21 -6.88 -13.83
CA LEU A 50 1.77 -5.59 -13.44
C LEU A 50 3.26 -5.72 -13.13
N LEU A 51 3.66 -6.72 -12.35
CA LEU A 51 5.07 -6.96 -12.00
C LEU A 51 5.92 -7.36 -13.22
N ALA A 52 5.31 -7.98 -14.23
CA ALA A 52 5.97 -8.29 -15.50
C ALA A 52 6.12 -7.08 -16.44
N SER A 53 5.42 -5.98 -16.17
CA SER A 53 5.45 -4.77 -17.01
C SER A 53 6.73 -3.96 -16.82
N SER A 54 7.04 -3.10 -17.78
CA SER A 54 8.24 -2.24 -17.75
C SER A 54 8.37 -1.37 -16.51
N TYR A 55 7.25 -1.03 -15.83
CA TYR A 55 7.26 -0.25 -14.60
C TYR A 55 8.02 -0.96 -13.44
N PHE A 56 8.03 -2.30 -13.44
CA PHE A 56 8.63 -3.13 -12.38
C PHE A 56 9.85 -3.94 -12.83
N GLN A 57 10.37 -3.65 -14.02
CA GLN A 57 11.60 -4.25 -14.56
C GLN A 57 12.80 -3.29 -14.42
N PRO A 58 14.04 -3.72 -14.66
CA PRO A 58 15.22 -2.86 -14.53
C PRO A 58 15.07 -1.55 -15.32
N GLY A 59 15.25 -0.41 -14.64
CA GLY A 59 15.05 0.93 -15.20
C GLY A 59 13.63 1.50 -15.02
N GLY A 60 12.68 0.71 -14.53
CA GLY A 60 11.37 1.19 -14.10
C GLY A 60 11.41 1.86 -12.71
N ASP A 61 10.36 2.62 -12.42
CA ASP A 61 10.18 3.42 -11.21
C ASP A 61 8.86 3.09 -10.48
N GLY A 62 8.21 1.98 -10.84
CA GLY A 62 6.94 1.55 -10.27
C GLY A 62 7.02 1.33 -8.76
N LEU A 63 5.99 1.79 -8.05
CA LEU A 63 5.76 1.49 -6.64
C LEU A 63 4.39 0.83 -6.50
N LEU A 64 4.38 -0.41 -6.04
CA LEU A 64 3.18 -1.12 -5.63
C LEU A 64 3.17 -1.22 -4.10
N ILE A 65 2.04 -0.83 -3.51
CA ILE A 65 1.77 -0.98 -2.09
C ILE A 65 0.56 -1.90 -1.96
N ILE A 66 0.74 -3.03 -1.30
CA ILE A 66 -0.35 -3.94 -0.92
C ILE A 66 -0.53 -3.81 0.60
N THR A 67 -1.74 -3.49 1.04
CA THR A 67 -2.08 -3.28 2.45
C THR A 67 -3.54 -3.67 2.69
N PHE A 68 -3.97 -3.69 3.95
CA PHE A 68 -5.34 -3.95 4.37
C PHE A 68 -5.87 -2.74 5.14
N ASP A 69 -7.18 -2.55 5.13
CA ASP A 69 -7.83 -1.45 5.83
C ASP A 69 -8.04 -1.72 7.33
N GLU A 70 -8.18 -3.00 7.72
CA GLU A 70 -8.27 -3.42 9.11
C GLU A 70 -7.70 -4.83 9.35
N ASP A 71 -7.44 -5.16 10.62
CA ASP A 71 -7.16 -6.53 11.04
C ASP A 71 -8.48 -7.31 11.29
N ASP A 72 -8.38 -8.62 11.46
CA ASP A 72 -9.53 -9.48 11.80
C ASP A 72 -9.89 -9.47 13.29
N LYS A 73 -9.34 -8.51 14.06
CA LYS A 73 -9.37 -8.42 15.54
C LYS A 73 -8.65 -9.57 16.26
N GLY A 74 -7.93 -10.42 15.52
CA GLY A 74 -7.06 -11.46 16.05
C GLY A 74 -5.62 -10.98 16.30
N GLY A 75 -5.26 -9.79 15.80
CA GLY A 75 -3.93 -9.22 15.91
C GLY A 75 -3.57 -8.73 17.31
N SER A 76 -2.27 -8.68 17.61
CA SER A 76 -1.73 -8.03 18.79
C SER A 76 -0.53 -7.17 18.39
N PRO A 77 -0.44 -5.90 18.85
CA PRO A 77 -1.33 -5.24 19.79
C PRO A 77 -2.68 -4.85 19.15
N SER A 78 -3.75 -4.80 19.96
CA SER A 78 -5.06 -4.28 19.54
C SER A 78 -5.58 -3.26 20.56
N CYS A 79 -5.78 -2.01 20.13
CA CYS A 79 -6.23 -0.92 21.00
C CYS A 79 -6.80 0.24 20.21
N THR A 80 -7.78 0.91 20.81
CA THR A 80 -8.52 2.01 20.19
C THR A 80 -8.09 3.36 20.76
N THR A 81 -8.15 4.39 19.91
CA THR A 81 -7.97 5.78 20.31
C THR A 81 -8.81 6.69 19.42
N THR A 82 -9.05 7.92 19.85
CA THR A 82 -9.56 9.00 18.99
C THR A 82 -8.45 9.95 18.54
N THR A 83 -7.23 9.80 19.08
CA THR A 83 -6.08 10.64 18.73
C THR A 83 -5.19 9.94 17.71
N VAL A 84 -5.06 10.53 16.52
CA VAL A 84 -4.22 10.02 15.43
C VAL A 84 -2.79 9.72 15.91
N GLY A 85 -2.25 8.54 15.56
CA GLY A 85 -0.92 8.07 15.96
C GLY A 85 -0.80 7.51 17.37
N GLN A 86 -1.82 7.64 18.22
CA GLN A 86 -1.75 7.10 19.59
C GLN A 86 -2.41 5.74 19.75
N GLY A 87 -3.07 5.25 18.71
CA GLY A 87 -3.72 3.95 18.67
C GLY A 87 -2.76 2.96 18.06
N CYS A 88 -2.75 1.76 18.60
CA CYS A 88 -2.12 0.63 17.95
C CYS A 88 -3.01 -0.01 16.90
N GLY A 89 -4.32 0.32 16.89
CA GLY A 89 -5.27 -0.17 15.90
C GLY A 89 -5.31 -1.69 15.91
N GLY A 90 -5.43 -2.28 14.73
CA GLY A 90 -5.05 -3.65 14.45
C GLY A 90 -3.80 -3.66 13.57
N GLN A 91 -2.89 -4.60 13.77
CA GLN A 91 -1.72 -4.71 12.91
C GLN A 91 -2.09 -5.41 11.60
N VAL A 92 -1.93 -4.70 10.49
CA VAL A 92 -2.13 -5.23 9.13
C VAL A 92 -0.80 -5.51 8.43
N GLU A 93 -0.82 -6.45 7.49
CA GLU A 93 0.32 -6.67 6.60
C GLU A 93 0.43 -5.50 5.61
N THR A 94 1.65 -5.03 5.34
CA THR A 94 1.90 -4.01 4.31
C THR A 94 3.20 -4.31 3.60
N VAL A 95 3.10 -4.51 2.28
CA VAL A 95 4.23 -4.87 1.42
C VAL A 95 4.44 -3.78 0.38
N LEU A 96 5.67 -3.28 0.30
CA LEU A 96 6.14 -2.36 -0.73
C LEU A 96 6.95 -3.16 -1.74
N ILE A 97 6.61 -3.04 -3.03
CA ILE A 97 7.31 -3.68 -4.13
C ILE A 97 7.71 -2.59 -5.11
N SER A 98 9.00 -2.51 -5.43
CA SER A 98 9.53 -1.54 -6.39
C SER A 98 10.91 -1.99 -6.91
N PRO A 99 11.28 -1.66 -8.17
CA PRO A 99 12.65 -1.79 -8.64
C PRO A 99 13.68 -1.01 -7.81
N LEU A 100 13.22 -0.01 -7.06
CA LEU A 100 14.05 0.85 -6.23
C LEU A 100 14.10 0.40 -4.76
N SER A 101 13.28 -0.59 -4.37
CA SER A 101 13.20 -1.07 -2.98
C SER A 101 14.37 -1.98 -2.60
N LYS A 102 14.70 -2.02 -1.32
CA LYS A 102 15.63 -2.97 -0.71
C LYS A 102 15.03 -4.38 -0.74
N LEU A 103 15.77 -5.32 -1.32
CA LEU A 103 15.33 -6.71 -1.43
C LEU A 103 15.17 -7.38 -0.05
N ALA A 104 14.02 -8.02 0.17
CA ALA A 104 13.71 -8.79 1.39
C ALA A 104 13.91 -7.99 2.69
N TYR A 105 13.68 -6.67 2.63
CA TYR A 105 13.83 -5.78 3.76
C TYR A 105 12.57 -5.76 4.62
N LYS A 106 12.75 -5.84 5.94
CA LYS A 106 11.71 -5.61 6.94
C LYS A 106 12.08 -4.36 7.73
N SER A 107 11.23 -3.34 7.67
CA SER A 107 11.44 -2.09 8.40
C SER A 107 11.50 -2.31 9.91
N THR A 108 12.39 -1.56 10.55
CA THR A 108 12.44 -1.37 12.00
C THR A 108 12.46 0.11 12.39
N ALA A 109 12.26 1.02 11.43
CA ALA A 109 12.38 2.46 11.65
C ALA A 109 11.05 3.07 12.14
N GLY A 110 10.01 2.93 11.32
CA GLY A 110 8.67 3.47 11.57
C GLY A 110 8.62 5.00 11.78
N ASP A 111 7.48 5.49 12.26
CA ASP A 111 7.31 6.91 12.62
C ASP A 111 7.30 7.06 14.14
N PRO A 112 8.28 7.76 14.76
CA PRO A 112 8.32 7.97 16.21
C PRO A 112 7.10 8.70 16.78
N ALA A 113 6.32 9.39 15.94
CA ALA A 113 5.06 10.02 16.34
C ALA A 113 3.90 9.02 16.45
N ASN A 114 4.10 7.76 16.06
CA ASN A 114 3.11 6.68 16.15
C ASN A 114 3.36 5.76 17.35
N PHE A 115 2.31 5.02 17.71
CA PHE A 115 2.37 3.97 18.71
C PHE A 115 3.52 3.00 18.40
N ASN A 116 4.37 2.73 19.40
CA ASN A 116 5.52 1.83 19.28
C ASN A 116 6.42 2.11 18.05
N SER A 117 6.49 3.37 17.60
CA SER A 117 7.22 3.76 16.39
C SER A 117 6.84 2.90 15.16
N THR A 118 5.55 2.69 14.90
CA THR A 118 5.08 1.98 13.70
C THR A 118 4.77 2.95 12.55
N TYR A 119 4.54 2.41 11.35
CA TYR A 119 3.86 3.14 10.29
C TYR A 119 2.34 2.99 10.43
N ASP A 120 1.60 3.99 9.98
CA ASP A 120 0.13 3.98 9.84
C ASP A 120 -0.26 4.32 8.38
N GLU A 121 -1.55 4.29 8.05
CA GLU A 121 -2.04 4.57 6.70
C GLU A 121 -1.74 6.01 6.25
N ALA A 122 -1.54 6.93 7.21
CA ALA A 122 -1.09 8.28 6.91
C ALA A 122 0.38 8.29 6.45
N SER A 123 1.23 7.40 6.95
CA SER A 123 2.58 7.18 6.39
C SER A 123 2.52 6.61 4.96
N ILE A 124 1.53 5.78 4.62
CA ILE A 124 1.32 5.32 3.24
C ILE A 124 0.98 6.50 2.32
N LEU A 125 -0.01 7.31 2.69
CA LEU A 125 -0.38 8.50 1.90
C LEU A 125 0.80 9.48 1.76
N ARG A 126 1.57 9.66 2.83
CA ARG A 126 2.79 10.47 2.80
C ARG A 126 3.81 9.92 1.80
N THR A 127 4.04 8.61 1.80
CA THR A 127 4.97 7.94 0.88
C THR A 127 4.54 8.10 -0.58
N ILE A 128 3.24 7.93 -0.88
CA ILE A 128 2.69 8.15 -2.22
C ILE A 128 2.89 9.60 -2.68
N ALA A 129 2.62 10.57 -1.80
CA ALA A 129 2.79 11.98 -2.12
C ALA A 129 4.25 12.33 -2.45
N ASP A 130 5.20 11.84 -1.65
CA ASP A 130 6.63 12.06 -1.85
C ASP A 130 7.10 11.37 -3.16
N ALA A 131 6.66 10.15 -3.44
CA ALA A 131 6.98 9.43 -4.69
C ALA A 131 6.46 10.15 -5.94
N LEU A 132 5.30 10.81 -5.85
CA LEU A 132 4.70 11.59 -6.94
C LEU A 132 5.23 13.04 -7.00
N GLY A 133 6.12 13.45 -6.10
CA GLY A 133 6.64 14.82 -6.03
C GLY A 133 5.57 15.86 -5.67
N LEU A 134 4.52 15.44 -4.95
CA LEU A 134 3.41 16.31 -4.56
C LEU A 134 3.73 17.09 -3.29
N LYS A 135 3.06 18.24 -3.11
CA LYS A 135 3.10 18.97 -1.84
C LYS A 135 2.33 18.17 -0.78
N THR A 136 2.93 18.04 0.40
CA THR A 136 2.35 17.32 1.53
C THR A 136 1.43 18.19 2.40
N SER A 137 1.49 19.51 2.23
CA SER A 137 0.58 20.45 2.89
C SER A 137 -0.87 20.17 2.50
N GLY A 138 -1.74 19.98 3.49
CA GLY A 138 -3.17 19.73 3.27
C GLY A 138 -3.56 18.25 3.18
N LEU A 139 -2.62 17.31 3.30
CA LEU A 139 -2.90 15.86 3.31
C LEU A 139 -3.37 15.32 4.68
N GLY A 140 -3.99 16.17 5.51
CA GLY A 140 -4.39 15.79 6.86
C GLY A 140 -3.20 15.30 7.70
N ALA A 141 -3.37 14.17 8.40
CA ALA A 141 -2.33 13.57 9.23
C ALA A 141 -1.03 13.26 8.46
N ALA A 142 -1.12 12.87 7.18
CA ALA A 142 0.03 12.53 6.35
C ALA A 142 0.99 13.72 6.15
N ALA A 143 0.51 14.97 6.30
CA ALA A 143 1.35 16.15 6.21
C ALA A 143 2.49 16.15 7.24
N SER A 144 2.26 15.56 8.42
CA SER A 144 3.22 15.47 9.52
C SER A 144 3.83 14.08 9.71
N ARG A 145 3.46 13.08 8.91
CA ARG A 145 4.03 11.73 8.99
C ARG A 145 5.40 11.63 8.33
N VAL A 146 6.18 10.66 8.80
CA VAL A 146 7.39 10.19 8.13
C VAL A 146 7.00 9.24 6.98
N PRO A 147 7.54 9.41 5.76
CA PRO A 147 7.36 8.44 4.68
C PRO A 147 8.06 7.11 5.01
N MET A 148 7.64 6.03 4.37
CA MET A 148 8.27 4.71 4.43
C MET A 148 9.56 4.65 3.59
N ALA A 149 10.40 5.68 3.70
CA ALA A 149 11.58 5.87 2.86
C ALA A 149 12.71 4.86 3.19
N ASP A 150 12.66 4.21 4.34
CA ASP A 150 13.63 3.19 4.74
C ASP A 150 13.50 1.88 3.94
N PHE A 151 12.42 1.68 3.21
CA PHE A 151 12.24 0.57 2.27
C PHE A 151 13.06 0.71 0.98
N PHE A 152 13.62 1.90 0.70
CA PHE A 152 14.43 2.21 -0.48
C PHE A 152 15.86 2.55 -0.06
#